data_AF-A0A480WNE5-F1
#
_entry.id   AF-A0A480WNE5-F1
#
_cell.length_a   1.000
_cell.length_b   1.000
_cell.length_c   1.000
_cell.angle_alpha   90.00
_cell.angle_beta   90.00
_cell.angle_gamma   90.00
#
_symmetry.space_group_name_H-M   'P 1'
#
loop_
_entity.id
_entity.type
_entity.pdbx_description
1 polymer ?
#
loop_
_entity_poly.entity_id
_entity_poly.type
_entity_poly.pdbx_seq_one_letter_code
_entity_poly.pdbx_strand_id
1 'polypeptide(L)'
;MAPSAWAICCLLGGLLLHGGSPSPGPSVPRLRLSYRDLLSVNRSAIFLGPRGSLDLRALYLDEYRDRLFLGGRDAIYSLRLDQAWPDAREVLWPPQPGQREECVHKGRDPLVECANFVRVLQPHNRTHLLACGTGAFQPTCALIAVGHRGEVSQMAPQGIGKQ
;
A
#
# COMPACT_ATOMS: atom_id res chain seq x y z
N MET A 1 73.65 -23.54 2.00
CA MET A 1 72.68 -23.52 0.89
C MET A 1 71.29 -23.35 1.48
N ALA A 2 70.80 -22.12 1.53
CA ALA A 2 69.51 -21.77 2.13
C ALA A 2 68.40 -21.92 1.07
N PRO A 3 67.27 -22.57 1.39
CA PRO A 3 66.13 -22.59 0.48
C PRO A 3 65.60 -21.15 0.31
N SER A 4 65.28 -20.81 -0.93
CA SER A 4 64.87 -19.47 -1.34
C SER A 4 63.60 -19.04 -0.60
N ALA A 5 63.60 -17.80 -0.09
CA ALA A 5 62.50 -17.17 0.65
C ALA A 5 61.14 -17.18 -0.10
N TRP A 6 61.16 -17.47 -1.40
CA TRP A 6 59.96 -17.60 -2.25
C TRP A 6 59.14 -18.86 -1.94
N ALA A 7 59.79 -19.97 -1.56
CA ALA A 7 59.09 -21.21 -1.22
C ALA A 7 58.27 -21.08 0.08
N ILE A 8 58.73 -20.25 1.02
CA ILE A 8 58.07 -20.02 2.31
C ILE A 8 56.84 -19.10 2.14
N CYS A 9 56.88 -18.16 1.20
CA CYS A 9 55.78 -17.23 0.96
C CYS A 9 54.56 -17.93 0.31
N CYS A 10 54.78 -18.89 -0.60
CA CYS A 10 53.70 -19.65 -1.23
C CYS A 10 52.97 -20.60 -0.26
N LEU A 11 53.68 -21.17 0.72
CA LEU A 11 53.07 -22.06 1.72
C LEU A 11 52.23 -21.29 2.75
N LEU A 12 52.59 -20.04 3.08
CA LEU A 12 51.79 -19.16 3.95
C LEU A 12 50.59 -18.53 3.22
N GLY A 13 50.69 -18.29 1.91
CA GLY A 13 49.58 -17.76 1.11
C GLY A 13 48.44 -18.76 0.85
N GLY A 14 48.74 -20.06 0.80
CA GLY A 14 47.74 -21.12 0.58
C GLY A 14 46.86 -21.42 1.81
N LEU A 15 47.36 -21.15 3.02
CA LEU A 15 46.65 -21.46 4.26
C LEU A 15 45.65 -20.36 4.68
N LEU A 16 45.74 -19.16 4.10
CA LEU A 16 44.86 -18.03 4.42
C LEU A 16 43.61 -17.92 3.50
N LEU A 17 43.45 -18.80 2.51
CA LEU A 17 42.34 -18.75 1.55
C LEU A 17 41.27 -19.85 1.72
N HIS A 18 41.36 -20.70 2.76
CA HIS A 18 40.34 -21.72 3.04
C HIS A 18 39.36 -21.34 4.17
N GLY A 19 39.34 -20.07 4.58
CA GLY A 19 38.38 -19.53 5.55
C GLY A 19 37.13 -18.93 4.93
N GLY A 20 36.65 -19.45 3.79
CA GLY A 20 35.34 -19.09 3.27
C GLY A 20 34.27 -19.72 4.16
N SER A 21 33.80 -19.00 5.18
CA SER A 21 32.56 -19.36 5.88
C SER A 21 31.49 -19.64 4.83
N PRO A 22 30.76 -20.77 4.89
CA PRO A 22 29.62 -20.97 4.01
C PRO A 22 28.70 -19.77 4.23
N SER A 23 28.56 -18.94 3.20
CA SER A 23 27.54 -17.92 3.16
C SER A 23 26.22 -18.63 3.47
N PRO A 24 25.43 -18.20 4.46
CA PRO A 24 24.15 -18.84 4.72
C PRO A 24 23.36 -18.77 3.41
N GLY A 25 23.12 -19.95 2.81
CA GLY A 25 22.36 -20.05 1.57
C GLY A 25 21.03 -19.33 1.71
N PRO A 26 20.39 -18.93 0.60
CA PRO A 26 19.16 -18.13 0.65
C PRO A 26 18.16 -18.81 1.59
N SER A 27 17.84 -18.11 2.68
CA SER A 27 16.98 -18.63 3.74
C SER A 27 15.60 -18.96 3.16
N VAL A 28 15.25 -20.25 3.17
CA VAL A 28 13.96 -20.73 2.69
C VAL A 28 12.89 -20.43 3.76
N PRO A 29 11.70 -19.92 3.38
CA PRO A 29 10.63 -19.68 4.35
C PRO A 29 10.22 -20.98 5.04
N ARG A 30 10.10 -20.94 6.37
CA ARG A 30 9.75 -22.12 7.21
C ARG A 30 8.37 -22.71 6.86
N LEU A 31 7.45 -21.87 6.38
CA LEU A 31 6.13 -22.25 5.91
C LEU A 31 5.86 -21.52 4.59
N ARG A 32 5.56 -22.29 3.54
CA ARG A 32 5.18 -21.75 2.23
C ARG A 32 3.76 -22.21 1.92
N LEU A 33 2.83 -21.27 1.90
CA LEU A 33 1.43 -21.51 1.53
C LEU A 33 1.19 -20.96 0.13
N SER A 34 0.53 -21.74 -0.72
CA SER A 34 0.03 -21.25 -2.00
C SER A 34 -1.25 -20.43 -1.80
N TYR A 35 -1.64 -19.68 -2.83
CA TYR A 35 -2.94 -18.98 -2.83
C TYR A 35 -4.12 -19.93 -2.60
N ARG A 36 -4.06 -21.15 -3.15
CA ARG A 36 -5.07 -22.18 -2.92
C ARG A 36 -5.11 -22.63 -1.46
N ASP A 37 -3.94 -22.76 -0.83
CA ASP A 37 -3.84 -23.14 0.59
C ASP A 37 -4.36 -22.03 1.49
N LEU A 38 -4.12 -20.76 1.16
CA LEU A 38 -4.65 -19.63 1.93
C LEU A 38 -6.19 -19.57 1.89
N LEU A 39 -6.79 -19.88 0.74
CA LEU A 39 -8.24 -19.93 0.57
C LEU A 39 -8.87 -21.15 1.25
N SER A 40 -8.23 -22.31 1.21
CA SER A 40 -8.78 -23.55 1.76
C SER A 40 -8.87 -23.54 3.29
N VAL A 41 -7.99 -22.79 3.96
CA VAL A 41 -7.91 -22.72 5.42
C VAL A 41 -9.00 -21.81 6.03
N ASN A 42 -9.80 -21.11 5.20
CA ASN A 42 -10.84 -20.16 5.62
C ASN A 42 -10.37 -19.14 6.67
N ARG A 43 -9.08 -18.78 6.60
CA ARG A 43 -8.40 -17.81 7.46
C ARG A 43 -7.92 -16.57 6.70
N SER A 44 -8.28 -16.47 5.41
CA SER A 44 -8.00 -15.32 4.58
C SER A 44 -9.29 -14.81 3.96
N ALA A 45 -9.39 -13.48 3.84
CA ALA A 45 -10.50 -12.82 3.18
C ALA A 45 -9.92 -11.94 2.07
N ILE A 46 -10.53 -12.00 0.89
CA ILE A 46 -10.09 -11.23 -0.27
C ILE A 46 -11.08 -10.10 -0.51
N PHE A 47 -10.56 -8.89 -0.59
CA PHE A 47 -11.32 -7.73 -1.01
C PHE A 47 -10.83 -7.34 -2.41
N LEU A 48 -11.74 -7.35 -3.40
CA LEU A 48 -11.47 -6.92 -4.79
C LEU A 48 -12.12 -5.57 -5.12
N GLY A 49 -12.88 -5.00 -4.18
CA GLY A 49 -13.71 -3.83 -4.40
C GLY A 49 -14.90 -4.09 -5.33
N PRO A 50 -15.86 -3.16 -5.42
CA PRO A 50 -17.03 -3.29 -6.29
C PRO A 50 -16.68 -3.36 -7.78
N ARG A 51 -15.54 -2.80 -8.18
CA ARG A 51 -15.10 -2.69 -9.58
C ARG A 51 -14.03 -3.71 -10.00
N GLY A 52 -13.69 -4.67 -9.13
CA GLY A 52 -12.76 -5.77 -9.44
C GLY A 52 -11.26 -5.40 -9.53
N SER A 53 -10.91 -4.11 -9.51
CA SER A 53 -9.55 -3.63 -9.31
C SER A 53 -9.57 -2.48 -8.30
N LEU A 54 -8.68 -2.55 -7.31
CA LEU A 54 -8.60 -1.58 -6.24
C LEU A 54 -7.49 -0.53 -6.44
N ASP A 55 -6.49 -0.80 -7.30
CA ASP A 55 -5.28 0.00 -7.46
C ASP A 55 -4.81 0.63 -6.12
N LEU A 56 -4.67 -0.21 -5.09
CA LEU A 56 -4.42 0.24 -3.72
C LEU A 56 -3.08 0.96 -3.63
N ARG A 57 -3.10 2.17 -3.06
CA ARG A 57 -1.91 3.00 -2.87
C ARG A 57 -1.75 3.49 -1.43
N ALA A 58 -2.80 3.48 -0.62
CA ALA A 58 -2.77 3.89 0.77
C ALA A 58 -3.61 2.94 1.64
N LEU A 59 -3.19 2.74 2.89
CA LEU A 59 -3.87 1.89 3.88
C LEU A 59 -3.75 2.53 5.25
N TYR A 60 -4.85 2.56 6.00
CA TYR A 60 -4.88 3.04 7.38
C TYR A 60 -5.76 2.12 8.24
N LEU A 61 -5.16 1.53 9.27
CA LEU A 61 -5.86 0.70 10.25
C LEU A 61 -6.34 1.57 11.41
N ASP A 62 -7.64 1.52 11.68
CA ASP A 62 -8.29 2.18 12.80
C ASP A 62 -8.84 1.16 13.78
N GLU A 63 -8.02 0.79 14.75
CA GLU A 63 -8.37 -0.18 15.80
C GLU A 63 -9.50 0.34 16.69
N TYR A 64 -9.65 1.66 16.85
CA TYR A 64 -10.70 2.24 17.71
C TYR A 64 -12.10 2.04 17.11
N ARG A 65 -12.21 2.07 15.78
CA ARG A 65 -13.49 1.86 15.06
C ARG A 65 -13.64 0.45 14.50
N ASP A 66 -12.65 -0.42 14.71
CA ASP A 66 -12.58 -1.75 14.13
C ASP A 66 -12.69 -1.73 12.59
N ARG A 67 -11.98 -0.78 11.97
CA ARG A 67 -12.06 -0.53 10.53
C ARG A 67 -10.70 -0.41 9.86
N LEU A 68 -10.63 -0.94 8.65
CA LEU A 68 -9.52 -0.78 7.72
C LEU A 68 -9.94 0.18 6.60
N PHE A 69 -9.23 1.28 6.47
CA PHE A 69 -9.42 2.25 5.40
C PHE A 69 -8.41 2.02 4.28
N LEU A 70 -8.89 1.98 3.05
CA LEU A 70 -8.08 1.73 1.86
C LEU A 70 -8.24 2.88 0.86
N GLY A 71 -7.13 3.39 0.36
CA GLY A 71 -7.10 4.41 -0.68
C GLY A 71 -6.70 3.79 -2.01
N GLY A 72 -7.56 3.93 -3.01
CA GLY A 72 -7.36 3.37 -4.35
C GLY A 72 -7.45 4.43 -5.44
N ARG A 73 -7.72 3.96 -6.66
CA ARG A 73 -8.04 4.81 -7.80
C ARG A 73 -9.47 5.31 -7.72
N ASP A 74 -9.61 6.64 -7.69
CA ASP A 74 -10.87 7.39 -7.67
C ASP A 74 -11.80 7.03 -6.50
N ALA A 75 -11.29 6.35 -5.48
CA ALA A 75 -12.11 5.83 -4.40
C ALA A 75 -11.35 5.63 -3.07
N ILE A 76 -12.09 5.74 -1.98
CA ILE A 76 -11.67 5.33 -0.63
C ILE A 76 -12.65 4.26 -0.14
N TYR A 77 -12.14 3.18 0.43
CA TYR A 77 -12.93 2.09 0.98
C TYR A 77 -12.81 2.05 2.50
N SER A 78 -13.89 1.67 3.18
CA SER A 78 -13.91 1.39 4.61
C SER A 78 -14.44 -0.01 4.85
N LEU A 79 -13.59 -0.85 5.41
CA LEU A 79 -13.85 -2.25 5.66
C LEU A 79 -13.91 -2.52 7.16
N ARG A 80 -14.83 -3.36 7.62
CA ARG A 80 -14.82 -3.83 9.01
C ARG A 80 -13.81 -4.97 9.18
N LEU A 81 -13.16 -5.06 10.33
CA LEU A 81 -12.17 -6.10 10.61
C LEU A 81 -12.80 -7.41 11.11
N ASP A 82 -13.99 -7.35 11.69
CA ASP A 82 -14.69 -8.50 12.29
C ASP A 82 -15.37 -9.44 11.30
N GLN A 83 -15.64 -8.99 10.07
CA GLN A 83 -16.40 -9.73 9.07
C GLN A 83 -15.73 -9.69 7.70
N ALA A 84 -15.89 -10.76 6.91
CA ALA A 84 -15.42 -10.86 5.53
C ALA A 84 -16.28 -10.00 4.56
N TRP A 85 -16.20 -8.68 4.76
CA TRP A 85 -16.65 -7.58 3.88
C TRP A 85 -18.14 -7.42 3.52
N PRO A 86 -19.16 -7.89 4.26
CA PRO A 86 -20.56 -7.62 3.92
C PRO A 86 -20.95 -6.13 4.01
N ASP A 87 -20.27 -5.37 4.89
CA ASP A 87 -20.53 -3.95 5.14
C ASP A 87 -19.45 -3.01 4.56
N ALA A 88 -18.78 -3.44 3.48
CA ALA A 88 -17.78 -2.60 2.82
C ALA A 88 -18.41 -1.30 2.30
N ARG A 89 -17.88 -0.15 2.72
CA ARG A 89 -18.32 1.17 2.25
C ARG A 89 -17.33 1.73 1.24
N GLU A 90 -17.85 2.42 0.23
CA GLU A 90 -17.08 3.09 -0.81
C GLU A 90 -17.44 4.57 -0.86
N VAL A 91 -16.43 5.40 -1.00
CA VAL A 91 -16.56 6.81 -1.34
C VAL A 91 -15.86 7.05 -2.66
N LEU A 92 -16.64 7.46 -3.66
CA LEU A 92 -16.09 7.92 -4.92
C LEU A 92 -15.45 9.29 -4.72
N TRP A 93 -14.19 9.40 -5.12
CA TRP A 93 -13.42 10.63 -5.07
C TRP A 93 -12.64 10.82 -6.37
N PRO A 94 -13.32 11.01 -7.52
CA PRO A 94 -12.67 11.29 -8.79
C PRO A 94 -12.02 12.69 -8.79
N PRO A 95 -11.18 13.01 -9.81
CA PRO A 95 -10.73 14.38 -10.04
C PRO A 95 -11.90 15.35 -10.17
N GLN A 96 -11.68 16.63 -9.83
CA GLN A 96 -12.69 17.66 -10.01
C GLN A 96 -13.00 17.89 -11.51
N PRO A 97 -14.20 18.38 -11.86
CA PRO A 97 -14.54 18.69 -13.25
C PRO A 97 -13.49 19.61 -13.90
N GLY A 98 -13.05 19.30 -15.13
CA GLY A 98 -12.02 20.03 -15.83
C GLY A 98 -10.60 19.51 -15.59
N GLN A 99 -10.29 18.94 -14.41
CA GLN A 99 -8.93 18.48 -14.10
C GLN A 99 -8.51 17.29 -14.97
N ARG A 100 -9.46 16.39 -15.26
CA ARG A 100 -9.21 15.24 -16.12
C ARG A 100 -8.94 15.67 -17.55
N GLU A 101 -9.75 16.57 -18.09
CA GLU A 101 -9.61 17.12 -19.43
C GLU A 101 -8.26 17.86 -19.56
N GLU A 102 -7.89 18.67 -18.57
CA GLU A 102 -6.60 19.35 -18.55
C GLU A 102 -5.42 18.38 -18.51
N CYS A 103 -5.51 17.32 -17.70
CA CYS A 103 -4.50 16.26 -17.65
C CYS A 103 -4.31 15.61 -19.04
N VAL A 104 -5.41 15.29 -19.73
CA VAL A 104 -5.38 14.71 -21.08
C VAL A 104 -4.81 15.69 -22.09
N HIS A 105 -5.19 16.97 -22.03
CA HIS A 105 -4.62 18.02 -22.89
C HIS A 105 -3.12 18.21 -22.68
N LYS A 106 -2.59 17.90 -21.49
CA LYS A 106 -1.14 17.85 -21.21
C LYS A 106 -0.44 16.60 -21.74
N GLY A 107 -1.13 15.77 -22.52
CA GLY A 107 -0.57 14.59 -23.17
C GLY A 107 -0.43 13.35 -22.28
N ARG A 108 -1.18 13.29 -21.16
CA ARG A 108 -1.17 12.15 -20.24
C ARG A 108 -2.22 11.11 -20.62
N ASP A 109 -1.97 9.87 -20.22
CA ASP A 109 -2.87 8.77 -20.54
C ASP A 109 -4.21 8.87 -19.75
N PRO A 110 -5.37 8.92 -20.44
CA PRO A 110 -6.68 9.10 -19.81
C PRO A 110 -7.15 7.92 -18.96
N LEU A 111 -6.58 6.73 -19.15
CA LEU A 111 -6.93 5.48 -18.49
C LEU A 111 -6.00 5.15 -17.33
N VAL A 112 -4.71 5.48 -17.39
CA VAL A 112 -3.76 5.10 -16.33
C VAL A 112 -3.19 6.26 -15.52
N GLU A 113 -3.19 7.49 -16.04
CA GLU A 113 -2.59 8.65 -15.38
C GLU A 113 -3.61 9.69 -14.91
N CYS A 114 -4.64 9.97 -15.72
CA CYS A 114 -5.63 11.02 -15.43
C CYS A 114 -6.77 10.55 -14.51
N ALA A 115 -6.38 10.14 -13.30
CA ALA A 115 -7.29 9.76 -12.22
C ALA A 115 -6.82 10.36 -10.88
N ASN A 116 -7.67 10.26 -9.86
CA ASN A 116 -7.29 10.60 -8.50
C ASN A 116 -6.81 9.34 -7.77
N PHE A 117 -5.50 9.22 -7.58
CA PHE A 117 -4.90 8.13 -6.80
C PHE A 117 -4.72 8.60 -5.36
N VAL A 118 -5.44 7.99 -4.42
CA VAL A 118 -5.32 8.32 -2.99
C VAL A 118 -3.97 7.85 -2.47
N ARG A 119 -3.16 8.78 -1.96
CA ARG A 119 -1.78 8.50 -1.47
C ARG A 119 -1.64 8.67 0.03
N VAL A 120 -2.48 9.49 0.64
CA VAL A 120 -2.44 9.78 2.08
C VAL A 120 -3.78 9.43 2.68
N LEU A 121 -3.75 8.65 3.76
CA LEU A 121 -4.87 8.41 4.67
C LEU A 121 -4.32 8.48 6.09
N GLN A 122 -4.69 9.51 6.84
CA GLN A 122 -4.17 9.74 8.19
C GLN A 122 -5.25 10.26 9.12
N PRO A 123 -5.21 9.91 10.42
CA PRO A 123 -6.15 10.45 11.39
C PRO A 123 -5.94 11.96 11.52
N HIS A 124 -7.00 12.73 11.30
CA HIS A 124 -6.97 14.19 11.51
C HIS A 124 -7.50 14.54 12.90
N ASN A 125 -8.66 13.98 13.26
CA ASN A 125 -9.26 14.12 14.57
C ASN A 125 -10.08 12.86 14.93
N ARG A 126 -10.81 12.89 16.05
CA ARG A 126 -11.65 11.77 16.50
C ARG A 126 -12.89 11.51 15.65
N THR A 127 -13.13 12.23 14.55
CA THR A 127 -14.30 12.04 13.68
C THR A 127 -13.96 12.14 12.20
N HIS A 128 -12.73 12.51 11.83
CA HIS A 128 -12.29 12.78 10.47
C HIS A 128 -10.93 12.15 10.17
N LEU A 129 -10.83 11.64 8.95
CA LEU A 129 -9.60 11.17 8.34
C LEU A 129 -9.14 12.21 7.30
N LEU A 130 -7.88 12.63 7.34
CA LEU A 130 -7.29 13.40 6.26
C LEU A 130 -6.96 12.45 5.11
N ALA A 131 -7.50 12.75 3.92
CA ALA A 131 -7.18 12.07 2.68
C ALA A 131 -6.54 13.05 1.70
N CYS A 132 -5.47 12.62 1.01
CA CYS A 132 -4.90 13.37 -0.11
C CYS A 132 -4.67 12.44 -1.30
N GLY A 133 -4.92 12.96 -2.50
CA GLY A 133 -4.76 12.23 -3.75
C GLY A 133 -4.18 13.09 -4.87
N THR A 134 -3.85 12.46 -5.98
CA THR A 134 -3.17 13.10 -7.12
C THR A 134 -4.06 14.04 -7.94
N GLY A 135 -5.39 13.88 -7.87
CA GLY A 135 -6.37 14.70 -8.59
C GLY A 135 -6.02 14.96 -10.07
N ALA A 136 -5.65 13.92 -10.83
CA ALA A 136 -5.19 14.06 -12.23
C ALA A 136 -4.05 15.10 -12.42
N PHE A 137 -2.96 14.94 -11.66
CA PHE A 137 -1.83 15.89 -11.57
C PHE A 137 -2.17 17.27 -10.96
N GLN A 138 -3.32 17.38 -10.31
CA GLN A 138 -3.67 18.52 -9.46
C GLN A 138 -3.98 18.00 -8.05
N PRO A 139 -2.95 17.86 -7.19
CA PRO A 139 -3.12 17.22 -5.90
C PRO A 139 -4.17 17.95 -5.07
N THR A 140 -5.03 17.17 -4.41
CA THR A 140 -6.13 17.67 -3.60
C THR A 140 -6.23 16.89 -2.30
N CYS A 141 -6.67 17.57 -1.25
CA CYS A 141 -6.89 16.98 0.06
C CYS A 141 -8.32 17.26 0.53
N ALA A 142 -8.87 16.31 1.28
CA ALA A 142 -10.21 16.40 1.85
C ALA A 142 -10.22 15.77 3.25
N LEU A 143 -11.12 16.27 4.10
CA LEU A 143 -11.47 15.58 5.33
C LEU A 143 -12.61 14.62 5.04
N ILE A 144 -12.40 13.36 5.40
CA ILE A 144 -13.41 12.32 5.27
C ILE A 144 -14.05 12.09 6.63
N ALA A 145 -15.33 12.38 6.74
CA ALA A 145 -16.08 12.09 7.96
C ALA A 145 -16.18 10.58 8.17
N VAL A 146 -15.65 10.10 9.30
CA VAL A 146 -15.72 8.70 9.72
C VAL A 146 -16.65 8.49 10.91
N GLY A 147 -17.21 9.57 11.48
CA GLY A 147 -18.16 9.52 12.60
C GLY A 147 -17.56 9.00 13.91
N HIS A 148 -18.41 8.91 14.94
CA HIS A 148 -18.06 8.25 16.20
C HIS A 148 -18.34 6.73 16.14
N ARG A 149 -17.75 5.99 17.08
CA ARG A 149 -17.90 4.53 17.17
C ARG A 149 -19.39 4.16 17.28
N GLY A 150 -19.89 3.33 16.37
CA GLY A 150 -21.28 2.86 16.35
C GLY A 150 -22.24 3.65 15.46
N GLU A 151 -21.82 4.76 14.86
CA GLU A 151 -22.64 5.50 13.90
C GLU A 151 -22.46 4.99 12.47
N VAL A 152 -23.51 5.13 11.65
CA VAL A 152 -23.40 4.99 10.20
C VAL A 152 -22.59 6.18 9.68
N SER A 153 -21.26 6.07 9.69
CA SER A 153 -20.34 7.03 9.07
C SER A 153 -20.84 7.42 7.68
N GLN A 154 -21.37 8.63 7.55
CA GLN A 154 -21.59 9.29 6.27
C GLN A 154 -20.21 9.68 5.74
N MET A 155 -19.67 8.83 4.89
CA MET A 155 -18.33 9.01 4.38
C MET A 155 -18.41 9.95 3.19
N ALA A 156 -18.17 11.24 3.45
CA ALA A 156 -18.25 12.31 2.48
C ALA A 156 -16.96 13.14 2.50
N PRO A 157 -16.35 13.43 1.33
CA PRO A 157 -15.19 14.30 1.25
C PRO A 157 -15.63 15.76 1.45
N GLN A 158 -15.11 16.41 2.48
CA GLN A 158 -15.20 17.84 2.67
C GLN A 158 -13.91 18.47 2.14
N GLY A 159 -14.03 19.25 1.06
CA GLY A 159 -12.88 19.91 0.45
C GLY A 159 -12.24 20.89 1.42
N ILE A 160 -10.94 20.72 1.68
CA ILE A 160 -10.15 21.77 2.32
C ILE A 160 -9.78 22.73 1.18
N GLY A 161 -10.33 23.95 1.20
CA GLY A 161 -10.05 24.95 0.18
C GLY A 161 -8.54 25.16 0.00
N LYS A 162 -8.10 25.35 -1.25
CA LYS A 162 -6.72 25.72 -1.58
C LYS A 162 -6.36 27.01 -0.83
N GLN A 163 -5.28 27.00 -0.05
CA GLN A 163 -4.57 28.22 0.34
C GLN A 163 -3.75 28.74 -0.83
#